data_AF-A0A0H5DPY0-F1
#
_entry.id   AF-A0A0H5DPY0-F1
#
_cell.length_a   1.000
_cell.length_b   1.000
_cell.length_c   1.000
_cell.angle_alpha   90.00
_cell.angle_beta   90.00
_cell.angle_gamma   90.00
#
_symmetry.space_group_name_H-M   'P 1'
#
loop_
_entity.id
_entity.type
_entity.pdbx_description
1 polymer ?
#
loop_
_entity_poly.entity_id
_entity_poly.type
_entity_poly.pdbx_seq_one_letter_code
_entity_poly.pdbx_strand_id
1 'polypeptide(L)'
;MLRFIIATGLFILPFVPQLSFAIEDTPPCFLQLEREFFNRKNVIEALAFARVQQGVWELIASDLDQKSGTIHAELKRRARELKPDPLEKPFNMGQSKKLLEQILLSLIKQAFVKYDVYRENDVVVTFSFLKDRQKRIWQECQVKKPPA
;
A
#
# COMPACT_ATOMS: atom_id res chain seq x y z
N MET A 1 2.43 -60.91 -47.39
CA MET A 1 3.22 -59.66 -47.53
C MET A 1 2.26 -58.48 -47.54
N LEU A 2 2.25 -57.63 -46.51
CA LEU A 2 2.36 -56.17 -46.60
C LEU A 2 2.22 -55.60 -45.18
N ARG A 3 3.15 -54.73 -44.80
CA ARG A 3 3.24 -54.03 -43.51
C ARG A 3 2.29 -52.83 -43.52
N PHE A 4 1.66 -52.51 -42.39
CA PHE A 4 1.30 -51.13 -42.07
C PHE A 4 1.62 -50.82 -40.60
N ILE A 5 2.39 -49.75 -40.45
CA ILE A 5 2.88 -49.11 -39.22
C ILE A 5 2.02 -47.85 -39.02
N ILE A 6 2.08 -47.27 -37.81
CA ILE A 6 1.80 -45.85 -37.45
C ILE A 6 0.32 -45.62 -37.06
N ALA A 7 -0.07 -44.98 -35.94
CA ALA A 7 0.62 -44.06 -35.04
C ALA A 7 0.03 -44.13 -33.62
N THR A 8 0.90 -44.10 -32.62
CA THR A 8 0.63 -43.67 -31.25
C THR A 8 0.12 -42.22 -31.22
N GLY A 9 -1.18 -42.04 -31.06
CA GLY A 9 -1.80 -40.74 -30.80
C GLY A 9 -2.05 -40.53 -29.31
N LEU A 10 -0.98 -40.41 -28.51
CA LEU A 10 -1.08 -39.96 -27.12
C LEU A 10 -1.41 -38.45 -27.17
N PHE A 11 -2.70 -38.13 -27.14
CA PHE A 11 -3.22 -36.77 -27.12
C PHE A 11 -2.96 -36.16 -25.74
N ILE A 12 -1.70 -35.78 -25.48
CA ILE A 12 -1.34 -34.95 -24.33
C ILE A 12 -1.89 -33.56 -24.64
N LEU A 13 -3.09 -33.26 -24.13
CA LEU A 13 -3.58 -31.89 -24.05
C LEU A 13 -2.49 -31.07 -23.33
N PRO A 14 -1.92 -30.02 -23.94
CA PRO A 14 -1.05 -29.12 -23.21
C PRO A 14 -1.91 -28.48 -22.13
N PHE A 15 -1.64 -28.86 -20.89
CA PHE A 15 -2.13 -28.18 -19.70
C PHE A 15 -1.48 -26.79 -19.72
N VAL A 16 -2.04 -25.86 -20.50
CA VAL A 16 -1.61 -24.47 -20.52
C VAL A 16 -1.97 -23.94 -19.14
N PRO A 17 -1.00 -23.62 -18.26
CA PRO A 17 -1.33 -22.98 -17.01
C PRO A 17 -2.02 -21.67 -17.38
N GLN A 18 -3.29 -21.53 -16.98
CA GLN A 18 -3.98 -20.27 -17.06
C GLN A 18 -3.19 -19.31 -16.18
N LEU A 19 -2.33 -18.51 -16.81
CA LEU A 19 -1.72 -17.34 -16.20
C LEU A 19 -2.87 -16.38 -15.92
N SER A 20 -3.51 -16.57 -14.77
CA SER A 20 -4.39 -15.58 -14.18
C SER A 20 -3.52 -14.37 -13.89
N PHE A 21 -3.38 -13.47 -14.86
CA PHE A 21 -2.84 -12.16 -14.60
C PHE A 21 -3.83 -11.49 -13.65
N ALA A 22 -3.47 -11.47 -12.38
CA ALA A 22 -4.08 -10.63 -11.37
C ALA A 22 -3.97 -9.18 -11.85
N ILE A 23 -5.02 -8.69 -12.49
CA ILE A 23 -5.12 -7.28 -12.88
C ILE A 23 -5.34 -6.53 -11.58
N GLU A 24 -4.34 -5.73 -11.19
CA GLU A 24 -4.46 -4.81 -10.07
C GLU A 24 -5.56 -3.79 -10.36
N ASP A 25 -6.56 -3.72 -9.48
CA ASP A 25 -7.75 -2.87 -9.63
C ASP A 25 -7.72 -1.70 -8.62
N THR A 26 -6.51 -1.22 -8.30
CA THR A 26 -6.29 -0.12 -7.35
C THR A 26 -6.81 1.21 -7.92
N PRO A 27 -7.74 1.90 -7.23
CA PRO A 27 -8.31 3.14 -7.75
C PRO A 27 -7.31 4.32 -7.69
N PRO A 28 -7.38 5.31 -8.60
CA PRO A 28 -6.41 6.41 -8.67
C PRO A 28 -6.26 7.22 -7.38
N CYS A 29 -7.36 7.40 -6.63
CA CYS A 29 -7.32 8.12 -5.35
C CYS A 29 -6.46 7.38 -4.30
N PHE A 30 -6.36 6.04 -4.39
CA PHE A 30 -5.60 5.22 -3.46
C PHE A 30 -4.10 5.36 -3.74
N LEU A 31 -3.72 5.37 -5.02
CA LEU A 31 -2.35 5.70 -5.46
C LEU A 31 -1.94 7.12 -5.06
N GLN A 32 -2.89 8.07 -5.06
CA GLN A 32 -2.62 9.43 -4.60
C GLN A 32 -2.29 9.45 -3.10
N LEU A 33 -3.06 8.72 -2.28
CA LEU A 33 -2.76 8.59 -0.85
C LEU A 33 -1.36 8.02 -0.62
N GLU A 34 -0.97 6.97 -1.34
CA GLU A 34 0.36 6.37 -1.21
C GLU A 34 1.49 7.37 -1.50
N ARG A 35 1.31 8.27 -2.47
CA ARG A 35 2.35 9.22 -2.88
C ARG A 35 2.40 10.48 -2.02
N GLU A 36 1.24 10.96 -1.57
CA GLU A 36 1.12 12.27 -0.95
C GLU A 36 1.03 12.20 0.58
N PHE A 37 0.89 11.00 1.19
CA PHE A 37 0.70 10.85 2.64
C PHE A 37 1.73 11.62 3.47
N PHE A 38 3.01 11.48 3.14
CA PHE A 38 4.11 12.14 3.84
C PHE A 38 4.58 13.43 3.17
N ASN A 39 3.64 14.23 2.62
CA ASN A 39 3.97 15.56 2.15
C ASN A 39 4.74 16.34 3.24
N ARG A 40 5.95 16.82 2.89
CA ARG A 40 6.88 17.46 3.84
C ARG A 40 6.22 18.52 4.71
N LYS A 41 5.42 19.42 4.13
CA LYS A 41 4.75 20.49 4.89
C LYS A 41 3.83 19.90 5.97
N ASN A 42 3.02 18.91 5.61
CA ASN A 42 2.09 18.28 6.55
C ASN A 42 2.84 17.50 7.63
N VAL A 43 3.96 16.85 7.30
CA VAL A 43 4.79 16.13 8.29
C VAL A 43 5.37 17.11 9.31
N ILE A 44 5.94 18.23 8.87
CA ILE A 44 6.48 19.25 9.78
C ILE A 44 5.38 19.80 10.72
N GLU A 45 4.20 20.13 10.18
CA GLU A 45 3.06 20.57 10.99
C GLU A 45 2.60 19.50 11.99
N ALA A 46 2.58 18.22 11.57
CA ALA A 46 2.20 17.10 12.43
C ALA A 46 3.20 16.91 13.59
N LEU A 47 4.51 16.99 13.31
CA LEU A 47 5.56 16.90 14.32
C LEU A 47 5.48 18.05 15.34
N ALA A 48 5.17 19.27 14.86
CA ALA A 48 4.93 20.42 15.72
C ALA A 48 3.72 20.18 16.64
N PHE A 49 2.63 19.67 16.08
CA PHE A 49 1.41 19.36 16.83
C PHE A 49 1.64 18.26 17.87
N ALA A 50 2.44 17.25 17.53
CA ALA A 50 2.86 16.17 18.41
C ALA A 50 3.98 16.55 19.40
N ARG A 51 4.42 17.82 19.43
CA ARG A 51 5.49 18.32 20.32
C ARG A 51 6.80 17.53 20.23
N VAL A 52 7.14 17.05 19.03
CA VAL A 52 8.43 16.43 18.74
C VAL A 52 9.51 17.51 18.76
N GLN A 53 10.73 17.18 19.20
CA GLN A 53 11.84 18.13 19.23
C GLN A 53 12.20 18.64 17.81
N GLN A 54 12.29 19.95 17.63
CA GLN A 54 12.52 20.59 16.33
C GLN A 54 13.79 20.15 15.60
N GLY A 55 14.86 19.81 16.35
CA GLY A 55 16.16 19.47 15.78
C GLY A 55 16.17 18.27 14.83
N VAL A 56 15.13 17.41 14.86
CA VAL A 56 15.02 16.22 14.01
C VAL A 56 13.91 16.31 12.96
N TRP A 57 13.17 17.42 12.90
CA TRP A 57 11.97 17.51 12.05
C TRP A 57 12.28 17.31 10.57
N GLU A 58 13.30 17.98 10.07
CA GLU A 58 13.69 17.87 8.66
C GLU A 58 14.23 16.49 8.31
N LEU A 59 14.92 15.85 9.26
CA LEU A 59 15.42 14.49 9.08
C LEU A 59 14.26 13.50 8.99
N ILE A 60 13.28 13.60 9.90
CA ILE A 60 12.07 12.76 9.88
C ILE A 60 11.28 13.01 8.59
N ALA A 61 11.06 14.26 8.21
CA ALA A 61 10.29 14.60 7.02
C ALA A 61 10.96 14.08 5.74
N SER A 62 12.28 14.23 5.62
CA SER A 62 13.04 13.68 4.49
C SER A 62 13.03 12.15 4.46
N ASP A 63 13.14 11.48 5.60
CA ASP A 63 13.11 10.01 5.68
C ASP A 63 11.74 9.45 5.28
N LEU A 64 10.65 10.09 5.74
CA LEU A 64 9.29 9.70 5.40
C LEU A 64 8.94 10.00 3.93
N ASP A 65 9.40 11.12 3.38
CA ASP A 65 9.26 11.44 1.95
C ASP A 65 9.97 10.39 1.09
N GLN A 66 11.23 10.04 1.40
CA GLN A 66 11.96 8.98 0.70
C GLN A 66 11.24 7.62 0.79
N LYS A 67 10.72 7.27 1.97
CA LYS A 67 9.95 6.04 2.19
C LYS A 67 8.64 6.02 1.43
N SER A 68 8.07 7.18 1.07
CA SER A 68 6.82 7.25 0.29
C SER A 68 6.93 6.53 -1.05
N GLY A 69 8.11 6.58 -1.69
CA GLY A 69 8.39 5.85 -2.93
C GLY A 69 8.31 4.32 -2.81
N THR A 70 8.33 3.78 -1.59
CA THR A 70 8.28 2.33 -1.33
C THR A 70 6.91 1.84 -0.89
N ILE A 71 5.98 2.73 -0.55
CA ILE A 71 4.66 2.37 0.02
C ILE A 71 3.90 1.43 -0.93
N HIS A 72 3.86 1.75 -2.22
CA HIS A 72 3.14 0.95 -3.21
C HIS A 72 3.65 -0.50 -3.29
N ALA A 73 4.98 -0.65 -3.37
CA ALA A 73 5.61 -1.96 -3.44
C ALA A 73 5.36 -2.77 -2.16
N GLU A 74 5.45 -2.13 -1.00
CA GLU A 74 5.20 -2.77 0.30
C GLU A 74 3.73 -3.17 0.47
N LEU A 75 2.80 -2.33 -0.01
CA LEU A 75 1.37 -2.65 -0.02
C LEU A 75 1.10 -3.88 -0.87
N LYS A 76 1.60 -3.92 -2.11
CA LYS A 76 1.47 -5.09 -2.99
C LYS A 76 2.14 -6.35 -2.44
N ARG A 77 3.24 -6.18 -1.70
CA ARG A 77 3.91 -7.31 -1.06
C ARG A 77 3.05 -7.91 0.04
N ARG A 78 2.51 -7.08 0.94
CA ARG A 78 1.65 -7.56 2.05
C ARG A 78 0.26 -7.99 1.59
N ALA A 79 -0.30 -7.38 0.55
CA ALA A 79 -1.61 -7.75 0.03
C ALA A 79 -1.63 -9.18 -0.52
N ARG A 80 -0.55 -9.60 -1.19
CA ARG A 80 -0.36 -10.97 -1.69
C ARG A 80 -0.26 -12.04 -0.59
N GLU A 81 0.00 -11.64 0.65
CA GLU A 81 0.01 -12.54 1.81
C GLU A 81 -1.43 -12.79 2.33
N LEU A 82 -2.39 -11.96 1.93
CA LEU A 82 -3.81 -12.10 2.27
C LEU A 82 -4.53 -12.95 1.21
N LYS A 83 -5.53 -13.73 1.64
CA LYS A 83 -6.37 -14.54 0.75
C LYS A 83 -7.85 -14.22 0.99
N PRO A 84 -8.56 -13.64 0.01
CA PRO A 84 -8.07 -13.15 -1.30
C PRO A 84 -7.15 -11.93 -1.17
N ASP A 85 -6.34 -11.64 -2.21
CA ASP A 85 -5.56 -10.41 -2.28
C ASP A 85 -6.53 -9.21 -2.41
N PRO A 86 -6.51 -8.24 -1.48
CA PRO A 86 -7.46 -7.13 -1.47
C PRO A 86 -7.23 -6.08 -2.57
N LEU A 87 -6.08 -6.10 -3.26
CA LEU A 87 -5.78 -5.22 -4.38
C LEU A 87 -6.18 -5.82 -5.74
N GLU A 88 -6.43 -7.13 -5.78
CA GLU A 88 -6.92 -7.82 -6.96
C GLU A 88 -8.42 -7.60 -7.16
N LYS A 89 -8.92 -7.91 -8.37
CA LYS A 89 -10.34 -7.78 -8.69
C LYS A 89 -11.16 -8.89 -8.00
N PRO A 90 -12.25 -8.54 -7.28
CA PRO A 90 -12.74 -7.18 -7.01
C PRO A 90 -11.95 -6.49 -5.89
N PHE A 91 -11.55 -5.24 -6.13
CA PHE A 91 -10.78 -4.45 -5.16
C PHE A 91 -11.53 -4.33 -3.82
N ASN A 92 -10.89 -4.76 -2.73
CA ASN A 92 -11.45 -4.70 -1.39
C ASN A 92 -10.98 -3.44 -0.66
N MET A 93 -11.72 -2.34 -0.84
CA MET A 93 -11.38 -1.04 -0.24
C MET A 93 -11.19 -1.09 1.29
N GLY A 94 -11.98 -1.88 2.01
CA GLY A 94 -11.88 -1.97 3.47
C GLY A 94 -10.56 -2.60 3.92
N GLN A 95 -10.18 -3.73 3.32
CA GLN A 95 -8.94 -4.42 3.64
C GLN A 95 -7.72 -3.64 3.14
N SER A 96 -7.75 -3.14 1.90
CA SER A 96 -6.67 -2.34 1.31
C SER A 96 -6.40 -1.09 2.15
N LYS A 97 -7.45 -0.35 2.56
CA LYS A 97 -7.32 0.81 3.45
C LYS A 97 -6.65 0.44 4.77
N LYS A 98 -7.11 -0.61 5.44
CA LYS A 98 -6.53 -1.05 6.72
C LYS A 98 -5.05 -1.40 6.56
N LEU A 99 -4.70 -2.08 5.46
CA LEU A 99 -3.32 -2.45 5.17
C LEU A 99 -2.43 -1.23 4.91
N LEU A 100 -2.93 -0.26 4.13
CA LEU A 100 -2.23 1.01 3.89
C LEU A 100 -2.04 1.79 5.20
N GLU A 101 -3.09 1.94 6.03
CA GLU A 101 -2.98 2.62 7.32
C GLU A 101 -1.92 1.97 8.23
N GLN A 102 -1.82 0.63 8.24
CA GLN A 102 -0.78 -0.09 8.99
C GLN A 102 0.63 0.17 8.46
N ILE A 103 0.81 0.22 7.14
CA ILE A 103 2.11 0.53 6.53
C ILE A 103 2.52 1.95 6.89
N LEU A 104 1.63 2.92 6.69
CA LEU A 104 1.89 4.33 6.97
C LEU A 104 2.24 4.56 8.45
N LEU A 105 1.46 3.99 9.38
CA LEU A 105 1.74 4.08 10.81
C LEU A 105 3.09 3.45 11.17
N SER A 106 3.42 2.31 10.55
CA SER A 106 4.72 1.64 10.75
C SER A 106 5.89 2.51 10.30
N LEU A 107 5.77 3.21 9.17
CA LEU A 107 6.83 4.10 8.67
C LEU A 107 7.07 5.29 9.61
N ILE A 108 6.02 5.89 10.18
CA ILE A 108 6.15 6.93 11.21
C ILE A 108 6.87 6.37 12.44
N LYS A 109 6.43 5.21 12.95
CA LYS A 109 7.06 4.57 14.11
C LYS A 109 8.55 4.30 13.87
N GLN A 110 8.90 3.77 12.70
CA GLN A 110 10.29 3.51 12.33
C GLN A 110 11.13 4.79 12.29
N ALA A 111 10.59 5.89 11.74
CA ALA A 111 11.29 7.17 11.73
C ALA A 111 11.50 7.69 13.17
N PHE A 112 10.48 7.61 14.02
CA PHE A 112 10.56 8.07 15.41
C PHE A 112 11.59 7.28 16.23
N VAL A 113 11.65 5.96 16.02
CA VAL A 113 12.67 5.10 16.63
C VAL A 113 14.07 5.43 16.10
N LYS A 114 14.22 5.63 14.78
CA LYS A 114 15.50 5.95 14.14
C LYS A 114 16.14 7.24 14.67
N TYR A 115 15.32 8.25 15.00
CA TYR A 115 15.79 9.55 15.48
C TYR A 115 15.63 9.74 17.01
N ASP A 116 15.41 8.65 17.76
CA ASP A 116 15.32 8.65 19.23
C ASP A 116 14.28 9.65 19.80
N VAL A 117 13.14 9.76 19.12
CA VAL A 117 11.99 10.59 19.56
C VAL A 117 10.72 9.76 19.76
N TYR A 118 10.86 8.44 19.87
CA TYR A 118 9.71 7.55 19.97
C TYR A 118 8.94 7.74 21.28
N ARG A 119 7.70 8.19 21.14
CA ARG A 119 6.65 8.12 22.15
C ARG A 119 5.38 7.67 21.45
N GLU A 120 4.71 6.65 21.99
CA GLU A 120 3.52 6.05 21.37
C GLU A 120 2.45 7.10 21.05
N ASN A 121 2.20 8.03 21.99
CA ASN A 121 1.24 9.11 21.80
C ASN A 121 1.62 10.03 20.62
N ASP A 122 2.88 10.40 20.47
CA ASP A 122 3.34 11.35 19.46
C ASP A 122 3.25 10.73 18.05
N VAL A 123 3.48 9.41 17.94
CA VAL A 123 3.24 8.63 16.71
C VAL A 123 1.76 8.64 16.33
N VAL A 124 0.86 8.35 17.28
CA VAL A 124 -0.59 8.32 17.05
C VAL A 124 -1.11 9.71 16.67
N VAL A 125 -0.66 10.75 17.36
CA VAL A 125 -1.04 12.15 17.09
C VAL A 125 -0.56 12.59 15.71
N THR A 126 0.69 12.26 15.35
CA THR A 126 1.26 12.57 14.04
C THR A 126 0.49 11.87 12.93
N PHE A 127 0.21 10.57 13.08
CA PHE A 127 -0.56 9.81 12.10
C PHE A 127 -1.98 10.37 11.93
N SER A 128 -2.66 10.69 13.04
CA SER A 128 -4.02 11.23 13.01
C SER A 128 -4.06 12.59 12.32
N PHE A 129 -3.10 13.48 12.60
CA PHE A 129 -2.99 14.78 11.95
C PHE A 129 -2.80 14.63 10.43
N LEU A 130 -1.88 13.77 9.99
CA LEU A 130 -1.63 13.53 8.56
C LEU A 130 -2.87 12.97 7.85
N LYS A 131 -3.55 12.02 8.49
CA LYS A 131 -4.80 11.44 7.99
C LYS A 131 -5.90 12.50 7.86
N ASP A 132 -6.04 13.40 8.82
CA ASP A 132 -7.02 14.49 8.79
C ASP A 132 -6.72 15.49 7.67
N ARG A 133 -5.45 15.82 7.42
CA ARG A 133 -5.05 16.66 6.28
C ARG A 133 -5.44 16.07 4.93
N GLN A 134 -5.63 14.75 4.84
CA GLN A 134 -5.99 14.03 3.61
C GLN A 134 -7.41 13.48 3.62
N LYS A 135 -8.23 13.90 4.58
CA LYS A 135 -9.60 13.38 4.78
C LYS A 135 -10.43 13.37 3.49
N ARG A 136 -10.27 14.39 2.64
CA ARG A 136 -10.96 14.49 1.35
C ARG A 136 -10.61 13.32 0.42
N ILE A 137 -9.32 13.03 0.24
CA ILE A 137 -8.87 11.94 -0.64
C ILE A 137 -9.35 10.59 -0.09
N TRP A 138 -9.27 10.41 1.24
CA TRP A 138 -9.81 9.22 1.92
C TRP A 138 -11.31 9.03 1.70
N GLN A 139 -12.08 10.11 1.62
CA GLN A 139 -13.53 10.07 1.34
C GLN A 139 -13.80 9.76 -0.13
N GLU A 140 -13.07 10.38 -1.06
CA GLU A 140 -13.21 10.14 -2.50
C GLU A 140 -12.99 8.65 -2.84
N CYS A 141 -12.06 7.98 -2.16
CA CYS A 141 -11.87 6.53 -2.33
C CYS A 141 -13.00 5.64 -1.81
N GLN A 142 -13.87 6.14 -0.93
CA GLN A 142 -14.99 5.37 -0.39
C GLN A 142 -16.26 5.49 -1.25
N VAL A 143 -16.38 6.56 -2.05
CA VAL A 143 -17.60 6.89 -2.80
C VAL A 143 -17.68 6.11 -4.12
N LYS A 144 -16.57 5.66 -4.71
CA LYS A 144 -16.59 4.85 -5.94
C LYS A 144 -16.78 3.37 -5.64
N LYS A 145 -18.04 2.95 -5.47
CA LYS A 145 -18.43 1.55 -5.76
C LYS A 145 -18.37 1.38 -7.29
N PRO A 146 -17.61 0.43 -7.85
CA PRO A 146 -17.66 0.18 -9.30
C PRO A 146 -19.12 -0.15 -9.68
N PRO A 147 -19.61 0.34 -10.83
CA PRO A 147 -20.94 -0.03 -11.31
C PRO A 147 -21.00 -1.56 -11.45
N ALA A 148 -22.10 -2.12 -10.96
CA ALA A 148 -22.39 -3.55 -10.99
C ALA A 148 -22.50 -4.09 -12.42
#